data_AF-A0A9W6Y241-F1
#
_entry.id   AF-A0A9W6Y241-F1
#
_cell.length_a   1.000
_cell.length_b   1.000
_cell.length_c   1.000
_cell.angle_alpha   90.00
_cell.angle_beta   90.00
_cell.angle_gamma   90.00
#
_symmetry.space_group_name_H-M   'P 1'
#
loop_
_entity.id
_entity.type
_entity.pdbx_description
1 polymer ?
#
loop_
_entity_poly.entity_id
_entity_poly.type
_entity_poly.pdbx_seq_one_letter_code
_entity_poly.pdbx_strand_id
1 'polypeptide(L)'
;MAPAKKPPKGRTSIKGVSRKKTQFQREAVSNEKKAHPADIAWMKPFKLELRTLWVEHLQSQLRAHQESRSTDKFKLEAPSRATLIAWLTNAWENLSSGTLASGFRKLAIPTDKRKFTVESRLVQEDNIATLVQKLERLDIAEEVGNDFGLESH
;
A
#
# COMPACT_ATOMS: atom_id res chain seq x y z
N MET A 1 -16.39 52.65 75.49
CA MET A 1 -17.32 51.77 76.23
C MET A 1 -18.62 51.66 75.46
N ALA A 2 -18.89 50.47 74.88
CA ALA A 2 -20.17 49.85 74.43
C ALA A 2 -21.19 50.62 73.53
N PRO A 3 -22.14 49.97 72.80
CA PRO A 3 -22.26 48.55 72.41
C PRO A 3 -22.60 48.31 70.91
N ALA A 4 -22.62 47.02 70.55
CA ALA A 4 -22.84 46.42 69.24
C ALA A 4 -24.23 46.67 68.59
N LYS A 5 -24.24 46.79 67.25
CA LYS A 5 -25.42 46.55 66.40
C LYS A 5 -25.17 45.33 65.50
N LYS A 6 -26.01 44.29 65.65
CA LYS A 6 -25.95 43.05 64.86
C LYS A 6 -26.41 43.31 63.42
N PRO A 7 -25.71 42.83 62.38
CA PRO A 7 -26.25 42.82 61.02
C PRO A 7 -27.20 41.64 60.79
N PRO A 8 -28.15 41.75 59.84
CA PRO A 8 -29.32 40.91 59.74
C PRO A 8 -29.07 39.54 59.08
N LYS A 9 -29.91 38.58 59.45
CA LYS A 9 -29.94 37.20 58.95
C LYS A 9 -30.34 37.19 57.46
N GLY A 10 -29.56 36.50 56.64
CA GLY A 10 -29.89 36.25 55.24
C GLY A 10 -28.84 35.43 54.52
N ARG A 11 -28.59 34.19 54.96
CA ARG A 11 -27.76 33.22 54.22
C ARG A 11 -28.69 32.17 53.61
N THR A 12 -29.22 32.43 52.43
CA THR A 12 -29.76 31.36 51.57
C THR A 12 -28.59 30.68 50.89
N SER A 13 -28.25 29.51 51.41
CA SER A 13 -27.32 28.56 50.77
C SER A 13 -27.97 28.07 49.48
N ILE A 14 -27.53 28.57 48.33
CA ILE A 14 -27.86 27.97 47.05
C ILE A 14 -27.02 26.71 46.93
N LYS A 15 -27.55 25.60 47.44
CA LYS A 15 -27.03 24.27 47.15
C LYS A 15 -27.35 23.95 45.69
N GLY A 16 -26.34 23.48 44.96
CA GLY A 16 -26.56 22.67 43.77
C GLY A 16 -26.40 23.39 42.43
N VAL A 17 -25.20 23.87 42.13
CA VAL A 17 -24.73 23.87 40.73
C VAL A 17 -23.68 22.77 40.62
N SER A 18 -24.14 21.54 40.40
CA SER A 18 -23.26 20.47 39.97
C SER A 18 -22.84 20.76 38.55
N ARG A 19 -21.65 21.35 38.36
CA ARG A 19 -21.01 21.39 37.05
C ARG A 19 -20.78 19.94 36.63
N LYS A 20 -21.65 19.40 35.79
CA LYS A 20 -21.37 18.15 35.07
C LYS A 20 -20.02 18.37 34.38
N LYS A 21 -19.01 17.59 34.74
CA LYS A 21 -17.83 17.46 33.89
C LYS A 21 -18.36 16.92 32.58
N THR A 22 -18.40 17.75 31.55
CA THR A 22 -18.56 17.28 30.18
C THR A 22 -17.31 16.48 29.88
N GLN A 23 -17.34 15.19 30.24
CA GLN A 23 -16.37 14.24 29.73
C GLN A 23 -16.63 14.19 28.24
N PHE A 24 -15.74 14.81 27.47
CA PHE A 24 -15.66 14.56 26.03
C PHE A 24 -15.40 13.07 25.89
N GLN A 25 -16.47 12.30 25.77
CA GLN A 25 -16.41 10.98 25.15
C GLN A 25 -15.95 11.29 23.74
N ARG A 26 -14.67 11.08 23.47
CA ARG A 26 -14.24 10.83 22.10
C ARG A 26 -14.97 9.56 21.72
N GLU A 27 -16.14 9.68 21.10
CA GLU A 27 -16.64 8.62 20.26
C GLU A 27 -15.53 8.38 19.26
N ALA A 28 -14.81 7.27 19.45
CA ALA A 28 -13.93 6.77 18.44
C ALA A 28 -14.84 6.48 17.25
N VAL A 29 -14.92 7.44 16.31
CA VAL A 29 -15.32 7.12 14.95
C VAL A 29 -14.30 6.08 14.55
N SER A 30 -14.72 4.82 14.59
CA SER A 30 -14.01 3.66 14.11
C SER A 30 -13.87 3.83 12.60
N ASN A 31 -12.98 4.73 12.20
CA ASN A 31 -12.34 4.67 10.91
C ASN A 31 -11.14 3.75 11.06
N GLU A 32 -11.39 2.54 11.57
CA GLU A 32 -10.42 1.47 11.53
C GLU A 32 -10.31 1.07 10.06
N LYS A 33 -9.47 1.80 9.32
CA LYS A 33 -8.99 1.33 8.02
C LYS A 33 -8.26 0.02 8.30
N LYS A 34 -9.00 -1.08 8.21
CA LYS A 34 -8.51 -2.43 8.38
C LYS A 34 -7.42 -2.62 7.33
N ALA A 35 -6.16 -2.50 7.74
CA ALA A 35 -5.04 -2.61 6.83
C ALA A 35 -4.94 -4.06 6.35
N HIS A 36 -4.93 -4.28 5.04
CA HIS A 36 -4.81 -5.63 4.51
C HIS A 36 -3.45 -6.20 4.93
N PRO A 37 -3.38 -7.49 5.27
CA PRO A 37 -2.12 -8.07 5.72
C PRO A 37 -1.00 -8.02 4.67
N ALA A 38 -1.37 -8.00 3.39
CA ALA A 38 -0.45 -7.68 2.29
C ALA A 38 0.11 -6.25 2.36
N ASP A 39 -0.74 -5.26 2.66
CA ASP A 39 -0.35 -3.85 2.83
C ASP A 39 0.64 -3.67 3.99
N ILE A 40 0.44 -4.44 5.08
CA ILE A 40 1.30 -4.40 6.27
C ILE A 40 2.66 -5.06 5.99
N ALA A 41 2.66 -6.20 5.30
CA ALA A 41 3.84 -7.05 5.23
C ALA A 41 4.75 -6.75 4.03
N TRP A 42 4.23 -6.82 2.81
CA TRP A 42 5.08 -6.81 1.62
C TRP A 42 4.78 -5.67 0.63
N MET A 43 3.58 -5.11 0.60
CA MET A 43 3.26 -4.01 -0.31
C MET A 43 4.03 -2.73 0.02
N LYS A 44 4.28 -2.44 1.31
CA LYS A 44 5.09 -1.29 1.74
C LYS A 44 6.53 -1.38 1.27
N PRO A 45 7.31 -2.43 1.59
CA PRO A 45 8.68 -2.56 1.10
C PRO A 45 8.73 -2.64 -0.43
N PHE A 46 7.78 -3.34 -1.07
CA PHE A 46 7.67 -3.40 -2.53
C PHE A 46 7.52 -2.01 -3.17
N LYS A 47 6.55 -1.22 -2.71
CA LYS A 47 6.33 0.14 -3.21
C LYS A 47 7.46 1.10 -2.84
N LEU A 48 8.23 0.82 -1.80
CA LEU A 48 9.40 1.64 -1.46
C LEU A 48 10.50 1.42 -2.51
N GLU A 49 10.79 0.17 -2.84
CA GLU A 49 11.78 -0.20 -3.85
C GLU A 49 11.47 0.44 -5.21
N LEU A 50 10.22 0.30 -5.67
CA LEU A 50 9.79 0.91 -6.94
C LEU A 50 9.92 2.44 -6.94
N ARG A 51 9.69 3.08 -5.80
CA ARG A 51 9.87 4.53 -5.68
C ARG A 51 11.34 4.92 -5.74
N THR A 52 12.23 4.14 -5.13
CA THR A 52 13.67 4.36 -5.22
C THR A 52 14.14 4.29 -6.67
N LEU A 53 13.78 3.22 -7.40
CA LEU A 53 14.10 3.05 -8.81
C LEU A 53 13.55 4.18 -9.68
N TRP A 54 12.31 4.61 -9.40
CA TRP A 54 11.71 5.75 -10.08
C TRP A 54 12.51 7.04 -9.85
N VAL A 55 12.87 7.35 -8.60
CA VAL A 55 13.66 8.54 -8.26
C VAL A 55 15.03 8.49 -8.92
N GLU A 56 15.69 7.35 -8.93
CA GLU A 56 16.99 7.17 -9.61
C GLU A 56 16.88 7.42 -11.11
N HIS A 57 15.82 6.91 -11.76
CA HIS A 57 15.53 7.16 -13.18
C HIS A 57 15.33 8.66 -13.47
N LEU A 58 14.55 9.36 -12.64
CA LEU A 58 14.35 10.80 -12.74
C LEU A 58 15.66 11.58 -12.60
N GLN A 59 16.46 11.23 -11.59
CA GLN A 59 17.74 11.87 -11.35
C GLN A 59 18.73 11.61 -12.48
N SER A 60 18.72 10.42 -13.07
CA SER A 60 19.56 10.09 -14.22
C SER A 60 19.22 10.94 -15.44
N GLN A 61 17.94 11.11 -15.74
CA GLN A 61 17.50 11.99 -16.83
C GLN A 61 17.90 13.44 -16.58
N LEU A 62 17.77 13.92 -15.34
CA LEU A 62 18.14 15.29 -14.99
C LEU A 62 19.65 15.52 -15.15
N ARG A 63 20.48 14.57 -14.72
CA ARG A 63 21.95 14.62 -14.91
C ARG A 63 22.31 14.63 -16.40
N ALA A 64 21.73 13.72 -17.19
CA ALA A 64 21.98 13.64 -18.63
C ALA A 64 21.61 14.95 -19.35
N HIS A 65 20.48 15.58 -18.95
CA HIS A 65 20.09 16.88 -19.49
C HIS A 65 21.09 17.99 -19.13
N GLN A 66 21.52 18.06 -17.87
CA GLN A 66 22.54 19.02 -17.43
C GLN A 66 23.88 18.84 -18.17
N GLU A 67 24.31 17.60 -18.37
CA GLU A 67 25.55 17.25 -19.07
C GLU A 67 25.49 17.56 -20.57
N SER A 68 24.32 17.41 -21.19
CA SER A 68 24.12 17.72 -22.61
C SER A 68 24.32 19.21 -22.96
N ARG A 69 24.33 20.10 -21.94
CA ARG A 69 24.35 21.57 -22.08
C ARG A 69 23.28 22.10 -23.06
N SER A 70 22.22 21.33 -23.27
CA SER A 70 21.12 21.76 -24.14
C SER A 70 20.44 22.97 -23.54
N THR A 71 20.18 23.98 -24.39
CA THR A 71 19.33 25.13 -24.04
C THR A 71 17.85 24.76 -23.99
N ASP A 72 17.50 23.57 -24.45
CA ASP A 72 16.12 23.11 -24.48
C ASP A 72 15.63 22.79 -23.07
N LYS A 73 14.32 23.01 -22.86
CA LYS A 73 13.67 22.66 -21.60
C LYS A 73 13.75 21.16 -21.36
N PHE A 74 14.04 20.78 -20.11
CA PHE A 74 13.98 19.39 -19.68
C PHE A 74 12.61 18.78 -20.01
N LYS A 75 12.62 17.64 -20.70
CA LYS A 75 11.42 16.83 -20.97
C LYS A 75 11.60 15.52 -20.23
N LEU A 76 10.60 15.19 -19.41
CA LEU A 76 10.59 13.95 -18.68
C LEU A 76 10.19 12.80 -19.60
N GLU A 77 11.01 11.77 -19.66
CA GLU A 77 10.71 10.54 -20.37
C GLU A 77 10.19 9.47 -19.40
N ALA A 78 9.03 8.91 -19.74
CA ALA A 78 8.50 7.77 -19.02
C ALA A 78 9.41 6.54 -19.23
N PRO A 79 9.52 5.64 -18.25
CA PRO A 79 10.29 4.42 -18.40
C PRO A 79 9.57 3.51 -19.39
N SER A 80 10.34 2.78 -20.19
CA SER A 80 9.76 1.81 -21.13
C SER A 80 9.05 0.67 -20.38
N ARG A 81 8.14 -0.04 -21.07
CA ARG A 81 7.49 -1.23 -20.49
C ARG A 81 8.53 -2.27 -20.04
N ALA A 82 9.58 -2.50 -20.83
CA ALA A 82 10.64 -3.45 -20.48
C ALA A 82 11.37 -3.02 -19.19
N THR A 83 11.68 -1.73 -19.05
CA THR A 83 12.29 -1.16 -17.84
C THR A 83 11.39 -1.35 -16.62
N LEU A 84 10.08 -1.06 -16.76
CA LEU A 84 9.12 -1.27 -15.68
C LEU A 84 9.05 -2.74 -15.25
N ILE A 85 8.96 -3.67 -16.21
CA ILE A 85 8.93 -5.10 -15.91
C ILE A 85 10.20 -5.54 -15.17
N ALA A 86 11.37 -5.06 -15.58
CA ALA A 86 12.61 -5.34 -14.87
C ALA A 86 12.59 -4.81 -13.42
N TRP A 87 12.08 -3.60 -13.19
CA TRP A 87 11.92 -3.05 -11.84
C TRP A 87 10.95 -3.86 -10.98
N LEU A 88 9.82 -4.30 -11.56
CA LEU A 88 8.87 -5.16 -10.86
C LEU A 88 9.52 -6.48 -10.46
N THR A 89 10.21 -7.16 -11.38
CA THR A 89 10.89 -8.43 -11.12
C THR A 89 11.93 -8.26 -10.00
N ASN A 90 12.80 -7.26 -10.11
CA ASN A 90 13.83 -7.01 -9.09
C ASN A 90 13.21 -6.69 -7.72
N ALA A 91 12.14 -5.89 -7.69
CA ALA A 91 11.45 -5.57 -6.44
C ALA A 91 10.80 -6.81 -5.79
N TRP A 92 10.34 -7.78 -6.59
CA TRP A 92 9.86 -9.06 -6.08
C TRP A 92 10.99 -9.96 -5.58
N GLU A 93 12.11 -10.04 -6.29
CA GLU A 93 13.28 -10.83 -5.89
C GLU A 93 13.93 -10.31 -4.60
N ASN A 94 13.92 -8.99 -4.38
CA ASN A 94 14.46 -8.36 -3.18
C ASN A 94 13.57 -8.56 -1.94
N LEU A 95 12.33 -9.04 -2.09
CA LEU A 95 11.46 -9.35 -0.95
C LEU A 95 11.84 -10.70 -0.35
N SER A 96 12.18 -10.70 0.94
CA SER A 96 12.42 -11.95 1.66
C SER A 96 11.15 -12.80 1.77
N SER A 97 11.30 -14.13 1.68
CA SER A 97 10.22 -15.08 1.95
C SER A 97 9.61 -14.89 3.35
N GLY A 98 10.40 -14.42 4.32
CA GLY A 98 9.94 -14.08 5.66
C GLY A 98 8.99 -12.88 5.68
N THR A 99 9.28 -11.85 4.90
CA THR A 99 8.42 -10.68 4.71
C THR A 99 7.09 -11.10 4.11
N LEU A 100 7.10 -11.93 3.06
CA LEU A 100 5.89 -12.47 2.44
C LEU A 100 5.07 -13.31 3.43
N ALA A 101 5.71 -14.26 4.09
CA ALA A 101 5.07 -15.14 5.08
C ALA A 101 4.49 -14.37 6.28
N SER A 102 5.13 -13.27 6.70
CA SER A 102 4.63 -12.43 7.80
C SER A 102 3.26 -11.82 7.51
N GLY A 103 2.98 -11.51 6.23
CA GLY A 103 1.67 -11.01 5.78
C GLY A 103 0.56 -12.02 5.92
N PHE A 104 0.87 -13.31 5.82
CA PHE A 104 -0.12 -14.36 5.97
C PHE A 104 -0.25 -14.86 7.41
N ARG A 105 0.68 -14.51 8.32
CA ARG A 105 0.71 -15.02 9.70
C ARG A 105 -0.55 -14.71 10.51
N LYS A 106 -1.19 -13.55 10.28
CA LYS A 106 -2.42 -13.14 10.98
C LYS A 106 -3.69 -13.58 10.25
N LEU A 107 -3.56 -14.02 9.01
CA LEU A 107 -4.66 -14.59 8.27
C LEU A 107 -4.72 -16.07 8.64
N ALA A 108 -5.82 -16.51 9.24
CA ALA A 108 -6.10 -17.93 9.43
C ALA A 108 -6.44 -18.60 8.08
N ILE A 109 -5.68 -18.27 7.03
CA ILE A 109 -5.73 -18.97 5.76
C ILE A 109 -5.24 -20.38 6.06
N PRO A 110 -6.03 -21.43 5.77
CA PRO A 110 -5.56 -22.79 5.83
C PRO A 110 -4.27 -22.84 5.01
N THR A 111 -3.14 -22.99 5.68
CA THR A 111 -1.85 -23.08 5.01
C THR A 111 -2.00 -24.22 4.02
N ASP A 112 -1.85 -23.92 2.73
CA ASP A 112 -2.05 -24.92 1.69
C ASP A 112 -1.14 -26.10 2.00
N LYS A 113 -1.74 -27.22 2.43
CA LYS A 113 -1.02 -28.43 2.83
C LYS A 113 -0.71 -29.32 1.63
N ARG A 114 -1.08 -28.91 0.41
CA ARG A 114 -0.73 -29.65 -0.80
C ARG A 114 0.79 -29.78 -0.82
N LYS A 115 1.26 -31.03 -0.91
CA LYS A 115 2.68 -31.33 -1.01
C LYS A 115 3.14 -30.78 -2.36
N PHE A 116 3.97 -29.75 -2.34
CA PHE A 116 4.66 -29.30 -3.54
C PHE A 116 5.81 -30.28 -3.80
N THR A 117 5.61 -31.20 -4.74
CA THR A 117 6.73 -31.95 -5.29
C THR A 117 7.60 -30.96 -6.03
N VAL A 118 8.85 -30.81 -5.59
CA VAL A 118 9.85 -30.05 -6.35
C VAL A 118 10.17 -30.91 -7.57
N GLU A 119 9.43 -30.71 -8.65
CA GLU A 119 9.82 -31.27 -9.94
C GLU A 119 11.09 -30.56 -10.43
N SER A 120 11.94 -31.29 -11.14
CA SER A 120 13.12 -30.68 -11.77
C SER A 120 12.68 -29.49 -12.62
N ARG A 121 13.45 -28.40 -12.59
CA ARG A 121 13.18 -27.17 -13.34
C ARG A 121 12.82 -27.45 -14.82
N LEU A 122 13.49 -28.42 -15.44
CA LEU A 122 13.22 -28.85 -16.82
C LEU A 122 11.80 -29.39 -16.99
N VAL A 123 11.34 -30.22 -16.06
CA VAL A 123 9.97 -30.78 -16.07
C VAL A 123 8.93 -29.67 -15.84
N GLN A 124 9.25 -28.70 -14.98
CA GLN A 124 8.39 -27.55 -14.76
C GLN A 124 8.27 -26.67 -16.02
N GLU A 125 9.37 -26.42 -16.73
CA GLU A 125 9.39 -25.67 -17.99
C GLU A 125 8.57 -26.39 -19.08
N ASP A 126 8.69 -27.71 -19.21
CA ASP A 126 7.89 -28.52 -20.15
C ASP A 126 6.39 -28.50 -19.82
N ASN A 127 6.06 -28.59 -18.53
CA ASN A 127 4.68 -28.50 -18.06
C ASN A 127 4.08 -27.12 -18.35
N ILE A 128 4.85 -26.05 -18.16
CA ILE A 128 4.42 -24.68 -18.49
C ILE A 128 4.20 -24.54 -20.00
N ALA A 129 5.13 -25.01 -20.83
CA ALA A 129 4.99 -24.95 -22.29
C ALA A 129 3.75 -25.72 -22.77
N THR A 130 3.49 -26.89 -22.18
CA THR A 130 2.29 -27.68 -22.46
C THR A 130 1.01 -26.94 -22.06
N LEU A 131 1.01 -26.25 -20.91
CA LEU A 131 -0.13 -25.44 -20.47
C LEU A 131 -0.38 -24.26 -21.40
N VAL A 132 0.66 -23.52 -21.79
CA VAL A 132 0.54 -22.39 -22.73
C VAL A 132 -0.10 -22.86 -24.04
N GLN A 133 0.39 -23.96 -24.62
CA GLN A 133 -0.17 -24.52 -25.85
C GLN A 133 -1.64 -24.94 -25.68
N LYS A 134 -2.03 -25.49 -24.53
CA LYS A 134 -3.44 -25.82 -24.25
C LYS A 134 -4.31 -24.58 -24.13
N LEU A 135 -3.81 -23.53 -23.48
CA LEU A 135 -4.54 -22.27 -23.31
C LEU A 135 -4.72 -21.53 -24.63
N GLU A 136 -3.71 -21.53 -25.50
CA GLU A 136 -3.80 -21.00 -26.87
C GLU A 136 -4.86 -21.74 -27.68
N ARG A 137 -4.91 -23.08 -27.60
CA ARG A 137 -5.96 -23.88 -28.27
C ARG A 137 -7.37 -23.61 -27.76
N LEU A 138 -7.50 -23.20 -26.50
CA LEU A 138 -8.79 -22.88 -25.90
C LEU A 138 -9.22 -21.44 -26.17
N ASP A 139 -8.39 -20.65 -26.87
CA ASP A 139 -8.67 -19.28 -27.25
C ASP A 139 -9.03 -18.35 -26.08
N ILE A 140 -8.48 -18.64 -24.90
CA ILE A 140 -8.78 -17.90 -23.65
C ILE A 140 -8.05 -16.54 -23.62
N ALA A 141 -7.23 -16.22 -24.62
CA ALA A 141 -6.29 -15.10 -24.59
C ALA A 141 -6.55 -13.99 -25.62
N GLU A 142 -7.56 -14.09 -26.50
CA GLU A 142 -7.75 -13.12 -27.60
C GLU A 142 -8.46 -11.82 -27.17
N GLU A 143 -9.31 -11.84 -26.14
CA GLU A 143 -10.07 -10.65 -25.70
C GLU A 143 -9.48 -9.95 -24.46
N VAL A 144 -8.29 -9.35 -24.58
CA VAL A 144 -7.85 -8.29 -23.65
C VAL A 144 -7.54 -6.98 -24.39
N GLY A 145 -7.55 -6.99 -25.73
CA GLY A 145 -7.33 -5.80 -26.55
C GLY A 145 -8.55 -4.87 -26.65
N ASN A 146 -9.76 -5.42 -26.67
CA ASN A 146 -10.99 -4.64 -26.91
C ASN A 146 -11.48 -3.86 -25.68
N ASP A 147 -11.09 -4.25 -24.47
CA ASP A 147 -11.50 -3.54 -23.24
C ASP A 147 -10.86 -2.14 -23.09
N PHE A 148 -9.86 -1.82 -23.91
CA PHE A 148 -9.19 -0.51 -23.89
C PHE A 148 -9.66 0.47 -24.98
N GLY A 149 -10.71 0.12 -25.75
CA GLY A 149 -11.39 1.09 -26.62
C GLY A 149 -10.51 1.78 -27.67
N LEU A 150 -9.50 1.08 -28.20
CA LEU A 150 -8.76 1.57 -29.36
C LEU A 150 -9.48 1.14 -30.63
N GLU A 151 -10.54 1.87 -30.96
CA GLU A 151 -11.11 1.87 -32.31
C GLU A 151 -9.99 2.21 -33.31
N SER A 152 -9.78 1.32 -34.27
CA SER A 152 -8.89 1.53 -35.40
C SER A 152 -9.62 2.37 -36.44
N HIS A 153 -9.02 3.52 -36.79
CA HIS A 153 -9.35 4.30 -37.98
C HIS A 153 -8.82 3.62 -39.24
#